data_AF-A0A428J975-F1
#
_entry.id   AF-A0A428J975-F1
#
_cell.length_a   1.000
_cell.length_b   1.000
_cell.length_c   1.000
_cell.angle_alpha   90.00
_cell.angle_beta   90.00
_cell.angle_gamma   90.00
#
_symmetry.space_group_name_H-M   'P 1'
#
loop_
_entity.id
_entity.type
_entity.pdbx_description
1 polymer ?
#
loop_
_entity_poly.entity_id
_entity_poly.type
_entity_poly.pdbx_seq_one_letter_code
_entity_poly.pdbx_strand_id
1 'polypeptide(L)' 'MPQQQIDVNQLSQAKGSIALTKELLTQAIEKATSDQAMAQEAIKQAATEIAQAQTAVSQVQSALMTQQSQQSD' A
#
# COMPACT_ATOMS: atom_id res chain seq x y z
N MET A 1 11.74 -27.06 -5.07
CA MET A 1 11.25 -25.84 -5.74
C MET A 1 11.60 -24.66 -4.84
N PRO A 2 12.07 -23.51 -5.36
CA PRO A 2 12.34 -22.37 -4.50
C PRO A 2 11.03 -21.95 -3.85
N GLN A 3 10.96 -22.05 -2.52
CA GLN A 3 9.86 -21.51 -1.74
C GLN A 3 9.73 -20.04 -2.15
N GLN A 4 8.59 -19.65 -2.72
CA GLN A 4 8.25 -18.24 -2.89
C GLN A 4 8.21 -17.66 -1.48
N GLN A 5 9.35 -17.18 -1.00
CA GLN A 5 9.45 -16.44 0.24
C GLN A 5 8.53 -15.25 0.03
N ILE A 6 7.45 -15.24 0.80
CA ILE A 6 6.58 -14.09 0.99
C ILE A 6 7.49 -12.88 1.13
N ASP A 7 7.40 -11.96 0.18
CA ASP A 7 8.24 -10.78 0.17
C ASP A 7 7.69 -9.81 1.22
N VAL A 8 7.95 -10.16 2.48
CA VAL A 8 7.62 -9.33 3.64
C VAL A 8 8.26 -7.94 3.54
N ASN A 9 9.31 -7.78 2.73
CA ASN A 9 9.84 -6.46 2.41
C ASN A 9 8.88 -5.65 1.55
N GLN A 10 8.21 -6.24 0.56
CA GLN A 10 7.14 -5.56 -0.18
C GLN A 10 5.98 -5.16 0.72
N LEU A 11 5.61 -6.02 1.68
CA LEU A 11 4.55 -5.68 2.64
C LEU A 11 4.96 -4.52 3.57
N SER A 12 6.22 -4.53 4.01
CA SER A 12 6.79 -3.47 4.85
C SER A 12 6.90 -2.15 4.09
N GLN A 13 7.34 -2.19 2.83
CA GLN A 13 7.38 -1.02 1.95
C GLN A 13 5.98 -0.47 1.69
N ALA A 14 5.01 -1.32 1.34
CA ALA A 14 3.62 -0.90 1.14
C ALA A 14 3.03 -0.24 2.41
N LYS A 15 3.33 -0.79 3.59
CA LYS A 15 2.93 -0.18 4.87
C LYS A 15 3.57 1.19 5.09
N GLY A 16 4.86 1.33 4.78
CA GLY A 16 5.59 2.59 4.85
C GLY A 16 5.01 3.66 3.90
N SER A 17 4.77 3.30 2.64
CA SER A 17 4.15 4.16 1.64
C SER A 17 2.74 4.60 2.05
N ILE A 18 1.90 3.69 2.57
CA ILE A 18 0.57 4.06 3.08
C ILE A 18 0.67 5.01 4.27
N ALA A 19 1.61 4.78 5.20
CA ALA A 19 1.77 5.64 6.37
C ALA A 19 2.20 7.06 5.95
N LEU A 20 3.16 7.17 5.03
CA LEU A 20 3.58 8.45 4.48
C LEU A 20 2.45 9.14 3.71
N THR A 21 1.76 8.40 2.84
CA THR A 21 0.60 8.90 2.09
C THR A 21 -0.47 9.43 3.05
N LYS A 22 -0.76 8.71 4.14
CA LYS A 22 -1.74 9.15 5.15
C LYS A 22 -1.32 10.48 5.79
N GLU A 23 -0.05 10.60 6.18
CA GLU A 23 0.52 11.83 6.76
C GLU A 23 0.39 13.01 5.80
N LEU A 24 0.78 12.81 4.54
CA LEU A 24 0.69 13.82 3.48
C LEU A 24 -0.76 14.23 3.21
N LEU A 25 -1.69 13.26 3.20
CA LEU A 25 -3.10 13.52 3.00
C LEU A 25 -3.70 14.31 4.17
N THR A 26 -3.31 14.00 5.40
CA THR A 26 -3.72 14.77 6.59
C THR A 26 -3.24 16.21 6.49
N GLN A 27 -1.97 16.45 6.18
CA GLN A 27 -1.43 17.80 5.98
C GLN A 27 -2.13 18.53 4.82
N ALA A 28 -2.42 17.81 3.73
CA ALA A 28 -3.13 18.34 2.58
C ALA A 28 -4.57 18.74 2.94
N ILE A 29 -5.28 17.94 3.75
CA ILE A 29 -6.63 18.25 4.23
C ILE A 29 -6.61 19.46 5.16
N GLU A 30 -5.66 19.54 6.08
CA GLU A 30 -5.50 20.70 6.97
C GLU A 30 -5.26 21.99 6.17
N LYS A 31 -4.44 21.90 5.11
CA LYS A 31 -4.18 23.01 4.19
C LYS A 31 -5.24 23.19 3.11
N ALA A 32 -6.22 22.29 2.96
CA ALA A 32 -7.23 22.35 1.92
C ALA A 32 -8.11 23.61 2.03
N THR A 33 -8.21 24.19 3.23
CA THR A 33 -8.89 25.47 3.45
C THR A 33 -8.14 26.65 2.84
N SER A 34 -6.82 26.53 2.67
CA SER A 34 -5.93 27.56 2.13
C SER A 34 -5.53 27.28 0.67
N ASP A 35 -5.44 26.01 0.27
CA ASP A 35 -5.02 25.58 -1.07
C ASP A 35 -5.74 24.29 -1.50
N GLN A 36 -6.96 24.47 -2.00
CA GLN A 36 -7.80 23.36 -2.45
C GLN A 36 -7.19 22.58 -3.63
N ALA A 37 -6.42 23.24 -4.50
CA ALA A 37 -5.82 22.60 -5.67
C ALA A 37 -4.70 21.64 -5.25
N MET A 38 -3.82 22.08 -4.34
CA MET A 38 -2.80 21.23 -3.74
C MET A 38 -3.41 20.04 -3.00
N ALA A 39 -4.48 20.27 -2.24
CA ALA A 39 -5.17 19.21 -1.52
C ALA A 39 -5.79 18.17 -2.47
N GLN A 40 -6.39 18.61 -3.57
CA GLN A 40 -7.01 17.73 -4.54
C GLN A 40 -5.98 16.87 -5.30
N GLU A 41 -4.81 17.44 -5.62
CA GLU A 41 -3.71 16.69 -6.23
C GLU A 41 -3.10 15.67 -5.24
N ALA A 42 -2.91 16.06 -3.99
CA ALA A 42 -2.41 15.16 -2.93
C ALA A 42 -3.38 13.99 -2.70
N ILE A 43 -4.69 14.24 -2.69
CA ILE A 43 -5.72 13.19 -2.60
C ILE A 43 -5.63 12.22 -3.78
N LYS A 44 -5.39 12.74 -4.98
CA LYS A 44 -5.30 11.93 -6.20
C LYS A 44 -4.03 11.06 -6.22
N GLN A 45 -2.90 11.61 -5.80
CA GLN A 45 -1.65 10.84 -5.63
C GLN A 45 -1.80 9.75 -4.57
N ALA A 46 -2.37 10.11 -3.42
CA ALA A 46 -2.63 9.16 -2.34
C ALA A 46 -3.54 8.01 -2.77
N ALA A 47 -4.60 8.28 -3.53
CA ALA A 47 -5.47 7.23 -4.07
C ALA A 47 -4.68 6.25 -4.96
N THR A 48 -3.71 6.75 -5.73
CA THR A 48 -2.86 5.93 -6.58
C THR A 48 -1.89 5.07 -5.75
N GLU A 49 -1.22 5.66 -4.76
CA GLU A 49 -0.32 4.93 -3.86
C GLU A 49 -1.06 3.86 -3.04
N ILE A 50 -2.27 4.18 -2.54
CA ILE A 50 -3.11 3.22 -1.81
C ILE A 50 -3.52 2.06 -2.72
N ALA A 51 -3.88 2.31 -3.98
CA ALA A 51 -4.24 1.26 -4.93
C ALA A 51 -3.06 0.33 -5.25
N GLN A 52 -1.85 0.89 -5.41
CA GLN A 52 -0.63 0.11 -5.60
C GLN A 52 -0.32 -0.74 -4.36
N ALA A 53 -0.42 -0.15 -3.18
CA ALA A 53 -0.19 -0.86 -1.93
C ALA A 53 -1.23 -1.98 -1.69
N GLN A 54 -2.50 -1.75 -2.02
CA GLN A 54 -3.53 -2.80 -1.99
C GLN A 54 -3.19 -3.94 -2.95
N THR A 55 -2.74 -3.62 -4.16
CA THR A 55 -2.33 -4.64 -5.14
C THR A 55 -1.17 -5.49 -4.60
N ALA A 56 -0.15 -4.85 -4.02
CA ALA A 56 0.97 -5.56 -3.40
C ALA A 56 0.51 -6.46 -2.24
N VAL A 57 -0.37 -5.96 -1.37
CA VAL A 57 -0.94 -6.76 -0.28
C VAL A 57 -1.73 -7.95 -0.81
N SER A 58 -2.56 -7.75 -1.85
CA SER A 58 -3.31 -8.84 -2.47
C SER A 58 -2.40 -9.90 -3.10
N GLN A 59 -1.33 -9.49 -3.79
CA GLN A 59 -0.35 -10.43 -4.35
C GLN A 59 0.34 -11.26 -3.26
N VAL A 60 0.75 -10.61 -2.17
CA VAL A 60 1.38 -11.31 -1.04
C VAL A 60 0.37 -12.23 -0.33
N GLN A 61 -0.89 -11.80 -0.16
CA GLN A 61 -1.94 -12.63 0.41
C GLN A 61 -2.23 -13.87 -0.44
N SER A 62 -2.30 -13.73 -1.76
CA SER A 62 -2.45 -14.86 -2.68
C SER A 62 -1.26 -15.81 -2.60
N ALA A 63 -0.02 -15.29 -2.56
CA ALA A 63 1.18 -16.10 -2.40
C ALA A 63 1.17 -16.88 -1.07
N LEU A 64 0.77 -16.23 0.03
CA LEU A 64 0.58 -16.85 1.35
C LEU A 64 -0.40 -18.03 1.30
N MET A 65 -1.58 -17.84 0.69
CA MET A 65 -2.59 -18.89 0.55
C MET A 65 -2.07 -20.07 -0.27
N THR A 66 -1.42 -19.81 -1.42
CA THR A 66 -0.86 -20.87 -2.27
C THR A 66 0.25 -21.65 -1.55
N GLN A 67 1.08 -20.97 -0.75
CA GLN A 67 2.15 -21.61 0.01
C GLN A 67 1.60 -22.49 1.15
N GLN A 68 0.52 -22.05 1.81
CA GLN A 68 -0.12 -22.81 2.89
C GLN A 68 -0.77 -24.11 2.37
N SER A 69 -1.36 -24.06 1.18
CA SER A 69 -1.93 -25.26 0.52
C SER A 69 -0.87 -26.28 0.12
N GLN A 70 0.34 -25.87 -0.23
CA GLN A 70 1.43 -26.78 -0.63
C GLN A 70 2.16 -27.44 0.54
N GLN A 71 1.96 -26.94 1.77
CA GLN A 71 2.61 -27.49 2.97
C GLN A 71 1.76 -28.59 3.65
N SER A 72 0.58 -28.89 3.10
CA SER A 72 -0.42 -29.81 3.66
C SER A 72 -0.48 -31.19 2.96
N ASP A 73 0.37 -31.43 1.96
CA ASP A 73 0.49 -32.70 1.21
C ASP A 73 1.87 -33.36 1.43
#